data_AF-A0A641S0Z8-F1
#
_entry.id   AF-A0A641S0Z8-F1
#
_cell.length_a   1.000
_cell.length_b   1.000
_cell.length_c   1.000
_cell.angle_alpha   90.00
_cell.angle_beta   90.00
_cell.angle_gamma   90.00
#
_symmetry.space_group_name_H-M   'P 1'
#
loop_
_entity.id
_entity.type
_entity.pdbx_description
1 polymer ?
#
loop_
_entity_poly.entity_id
_entity_poly.type
_entity_poly.pdbx_seq_one_letter_code
_entity_poly.pdbx_strand_id
1 'polypeptide(L)' 'FRFMLDYSEEAICMNSAPLARGEKVRVVKGPLTGLVGELVTVDGRSKIAVRLNMLGCACADMPVGYVEKIENQVAV' A
#
# COMPACT_ATOMS: atom_id res chain seq x y z
N PHE A 1 -3.43 -26.94 9.89
CA PHE A 1 -2.78 -26.30 11.05
C PHE A 1 -2.13 -25.01 10.61
N ARG A 2 -2.59 -23.87 11.13
CA ARG A 2 -2.00 -22.55 10.88
C ARG A 2 -1.91 -21.87 12.23
N PHE A 3 -0.70 -21.77 12.76
CA PHE A 3 -0.45 -21.18 14.06
C PHE A 3 -0.93 -19.73 14.05
N MET A 4 -1.84 -19.43 14.97
CA MET A 4 -2.27 -18.09 15.31
C MET A 4 -1.11 -17.44 16.07
N LEU A 5 -0.53 -16.37 15.51
CA LEU A 5 0.40 -15.52 16.24
C LEU A 5 -0.45 -14.62 17.14
N ASP A 6 -0.73 -15.12 18.34
CA ASP A 6 -1.07 -14.28 19.47
C ASP A 6 0.14 -13.36 19.75
N TYR A 7 -0.13 -12.14 20.24
CA TYR A 7 0.81 -11.05 20.61
C TYR A 7 1.16 -10.01 19.54
N SER A 8 0.14 -9.28 19.07
CA SER A 8 0.29 -7.86 18.71
C SER A 8 -0.92 -7.10 19.25
N GLU A 9 -0.71 -6.22 20.24
CA GLU A 9 -1.75 -5.33 20.81
C GLU A 9 -2.20 -4.23 19.84
N GLU A 10 -1.51 -4.07 18.70
CA GLU A 10 -2.06 -3.33 17.58
C GLU A 10 -3.05 -4.24 16.88
N ALA A 11 -4.32 -4.12 17.29
CA ALA A 11 -5.47 -4.67 16.59
C ALA A 11 -5.20 -4.58 15.09
N ILE A 12 -5.22 -5.73 14.41
CA ILE A 12 -5.13 -5.78 12.95
C ILE A 12 -6.31 -4.98 12.44
N CYS A 13 -6.12 -3.68 12.23
CA CYS A 13 -7.07 -2.83 11.54
C CYS A 13 -7.08 -3.34 10.11
N MET A 14 -7.99 -4.27 9.84
CA MET A 14 -8.38 -4.61 8.48
C MET A 14 -8.89 -3.31 7.88
N ASN A 15 -8.05 -2.68 7.05
CA ASN A 15 -8.48 -1.56 6.22
C ASN A 15 -9.62 -2.10 5.34
N SER A 16 -10.85 -1.88 5.79
CA SER A 16 -12.08 -2.41 5.21
C SER A 16 -12.54 -1.61 4.00
N ALA A 17 -11.84 -0.53 3.66
CA ALA A 17 -11.99 0.14 2.38
C ALA A 17 -11.20 -0.64 1.31
N PRO A 18 -11.87 -1.25 0.31
CA PRO A 18 -11.18 -1.94 -0.75
C PRO A 18 -10.39 -0.91 -1.57
N LEU A 19 -9.06 -0.92 -1.43
CA LEU A 19 -8.20 -0.12 -2.27
C LEU A 19 -8.41 -0.52 -3.74
N ALA A 20 -8.81 0.45 -4.55
CA ALA A 20 -9.11 0.22 -5.95
C ALA A 20 -7.86 0.41 -6.82
N ARG A 21 -7.84 -0.23 -7.99
CA ARG A 21 -6.83 0.05 -9.01
C ARG A 21 -6.88 1.54 -9.38
N GLY A 22 -5.72 2.16 -9.52
CA GLY A 22 -5.59 3.57 -9.84
C GLY A 22 -5.62 4.51 -8.62
N GLU A 23 -5.84 3.99 -7.41
CA GLU A 23 -5.80 4.84 -6.22
C GLU A 23 -4.37 5.22 -5.86
N LYS A 24 -4.20 6.51 -5.50
CA LYS A 24 -2.97 6.98 -4.90
C LYS A 24 -2.86 6.44 -3.48
N VAL A 25 -1.73 5.82 -3.20
CA VAL A 25 -1.46 5.18 -1.92
C VAL A 25 -0.10 5.61 -1.39
N ARG A 26 0.05 5.56 -0.06
CA ARG A 26 1.32 5.76 0.64
C ARG A 26 1.69 4.50 1.38
N VAL A 27 2.96 4.12 1.34
CA VAL A 27 3.48 3.03 2.17
C VAL A 27 3.64 3.52 3.61
N VAL A 28 3.02 2.81 4.55
CA VAL A 28 3.03 3.12 5.99
C VAL A 28 3.85 2.12 6.82
N LYS A 29 4.30 1.01 6.22
CA LYS A 29 5.07 -0.04 6.90
C LYS A 29 6.26 -0.52 6.07
N GLY A 30 7.32 -0.94 6.75
CA GLY A 30 8.51 -1.56 6.14
C GLY A 30 9.53 -0.56 5.57
N PRO A 31 10.54 -1.04 4.81
CA PRO A 31 11.68 -0.23 4.38
C PRO A 31 11.33 0.87 3.35
N LEU A 32 10.16 0.77 2.72
CA LEU A 32 9.66 1.73 1.75
C LEU A 32 8.68 2.73 2.37
N THR A 33 8.57 2.81 3.70
CA THR A 33 7.67 3.73 4.40
C THR A 33 7.88 5.18 3.92
N GLY A 34 6.78 5.90 3.67
CA GLY A 34 6.77 7.27 3.15
C GLY A 34 6.75 7.37 1.61
N LEU A 35 7.03 6.27 0.90
CA LEU A 35 6.96 6.21 -0.55
C LEU A 35 5.51 6.30 -1.02
N VAL A 36 5.25 7.17 -2.00
CA VAL A 36 3.92 7.44 -2.56
C VAL A 36 3.85 6.90 -3.98
N GLY A 37 2.75 6.22 -4.29
CA GLY A 37 2.52 5.57 -5.56
C GLY A 37 1.07 5.42 -5.95
N GLU A 38 0.87 4.67 -7.02
CA GLU A 38 -0.43 4.24 -7.49
C GLU A 38 -0.57 2.73 -7.31
N LEU A 39 -1.73 2.28 -6.85
CA LEU A 39 -2.04 0.86 -6.80
C LEU A 39 -2.36 0.36 -8.20
N VAL A 40 -1.50 -0.51 -8.73
CA VAL A 40 -1.67 -1.15 -10.04
C VAL A 40 -1.89 -2.65 -9.87
N THR A 41 -2.41 -3.31 -10.91
CA THR A 41 -2.42 -4.78 -10.96
C THR A 41 -1.56 -5.23 -12.12
N VAL A 42 -0.59 -6.09 -11.83
CA VAL A 42 0.29 -6.72 -12.81
C VAL A 42 0.22 -8.22 -12.57
N ASP A 43 -0.05 -9.00 -13.62
CA ASP A 43 -0.17 -10.47 -13.56
C ASP A 43 -1.18 -10.97 -12.50
N GLY A 44 -2.28 -10.23 -12.32
CA GLY A 44 -3.32 -10.56 -11.34
C GLY A 44 -2.96 -10.26 -9.89
N ARG A 45 -1.77 -9.69 -9.62
CA ARG A 45 -1.34 -9.27 -8.27
C ARG A 45 -1.37 -7.75 -8.12
N SER A 46 -1.88 -7.27 -7.00
CA SER A 46 -1.81 -5.85 -6.65
C SER A 46 -0.37 -5.47 -6.30
N LYS A 47 0.14 -4.43 -6.95
CA LYS A 47 1.49 -3.86 -6.76
C LYS A 47 1.38 -2.35 -6.60
N ILE A 48 2.40 -1.75 -6.00
CA ILE A 48 2.54 -0.29 -5.98
C ILE A 48 3.49 0.09 -7.10
N ALA A 49 3.04 0.94 -8.01
CA ALA A 49 3.90 1.60 -8.98
C ALA A 49 4.29 2.99 -8.44
N VAL A 50 5.58 3.27 -8.43
CA VAL A 50 6.11 4.59 -8.09
C VAL A 50 7.01 5.12 -9.19
N ARG A 51 6.91 6.42 -9.44
CA ARG A 51 7.84 7.12 -10.32
C ARG A 51 8.96 7.72 -9.48
N LEU A 52 10.17 7.20 -9.67
CA LEU A 52 11.36 7.71 -9.02
C LEU A 52 12.00 8.73 -9.95
N ASN A 53 12.06 9.99 -9.51
CA ASN A 53 12.74 11.05 -10.24
C ASN A 53 14.23 10.68 -10.32
N MET A 54 14.74 10.46 -11.54
CA MET A 54 16.07 9.94 -11.93
C MET A 54 16.23 8.43 -12.20
N LEU A 55 15.27 7.56 -11.84
CA LEU A 55 15.38 6.10 -12.06
C LEU A 55 14.24 5.48 -12.91
N GLY A 56 13.24 6.27 -13.29
CA GLY A 56 12.10 5.78 -14.08
C GLY A 56 10.93 5.30 -13.22
N CYS A 57 10.20 4.27 -13.66
CA CYS A 57 9.14 3.63 -12.87
C CYS A 57 9.66 2.37 -12.18
N ALA A 58 9.29 2.19 -10.91
CA ALA A 58 9.55 0.98 -10.14
C ALA A 58 8.23 0.41 -9.65
N CYS A 59 8.11 -0.92 -9.66
CA CYS A 59 6.95 -1.63 -9.15
C CYS A 59 7.39 -2.53 -7.98
N ALA A 60 6.70 -2.43 -6.85
CA ALA A 60 6.94 -3.27 -5.69
C ALA A 60 5.69 -4.10 -5.37
N ASP A 61 5.88 -5.39 -5.11
CA ASP A 61 4.85 -6.21 -4.47
C ASP A 61 4.68 -5.72 -3.03
N MET A 62 3.46 -5.36 -2.65
CA MET A 62 3.17 -4.86 -1.32
C MET A 62 1.91 -5.51 -0.76
N PRO A 63 1.92 -5.97 0.50
CA PRO A 63 0.67 -6.34 1.18
C PRO A 63 -0.25 -5.12 1.31
N VAL A 64 -1.56 -5.33 1.17
CA VAL A 64 -2.56 -4.25 1.30
C VAL A 64 -2.45 -3.52 2.64
N GLY A 65 -2.14 -4.22 3.74
CA GLY A 65 -1.97 -3.59 5.06
C GLY A 65 -0.71 -2.75 5.25
N TYR A 66 0.16 -2.67 4.24
CA TYR A 66 1.36 -1.82 4.25
C TYR A 66 1.13 -0.48 3.57
N VAL A 67 -0.07 -0.27 3.02
CA VAL A 67 -0.45 0.96 2.34
C VAL A 67 -1.75 1.54 2.86
N GLU A 68 -1.83 2.86 2.79
CA GLU A 68 -3.05 3.63 3.02
C GLU A 68 -3.40 4.45 1.79
N LYS A 69 -4.69 4.75 1.61
CA LYS A 69 -5.16 5.65 0.58
C LYS A 69 -4.76 7.08 0.93
N ILE A 70 -4.25 7.81 -0.06
CA ILE A 70 -4.06 9.25 0.07
C ILE A 70 -5.37 9.90 -0.36
N GLU A 71 -6.17 10.33 0.60
CA GLU A 71 -7.28 11.24 0.31
C GLU A 71 -6.68 12.55 -0.18
N ASN A 72 -6.94 12.92 -1.43
CA ASN A 72 -6.67 14.28 -1.87
C ASN A 72 -7.57 15.17 -1.02
N GLN A 73 -7.00 15.88 -0.05
CA GLN A 73 -7.67 17.03 0.54
C GLN A 73 -8.02 17.96 -0.61
N VAL A 74 -9.30 17.98 -0.98
CA VAL A 74 -9.87 19.09 -1.74
C VAL A 74 -9.64 20.29 -0.84
N ALA A 75 -8.75 21.18 -1.27
CA ALA A 75 -8.63 22.50 -0.66
C ALA A 75 -10.01 23.14 -0.74
N VAL A 76 -10.66 23.27 0.41
CA VAL A 76 -11.87 24.09 0.60
C VAL A 76 -11.45 25.55 0.61
#